data_AF-A0A0U5B1L5-F1
#
_entry.id   AF-A0A0U5B1L5-F1
#
_cell.length_a   1.000
_cell.length_b   1.000
_cell.length_c   1.000
_cell.angle_alpha   90.00
_cell.angle_beta   90.00
_cell.angle_gamma   90.00
#
_symmetry.space_group_name_H-M   'P 1'
#
loop_
_entity.id
_entity.type
_entity.pdbx_description
1 polymer ?
#
loop_
_entity_poly.entity_id
_entity_poly.type
_entity_poly.pdbx_seq_one_letter_code
_entity_poly.pdbx_strand_id
1 'polypeptide(L)'
;MGYKFLSGTCLVSNIYETFTGLLAAAGWQNISSKPATDYEVWYSSGGQGNKRLIIQLRKDSNSNVGYRFIADYTPGAAGGGGTIQRTTAGWRSCRFFSNAFASSYPQSNQVSYKYHANKDRLIFYCEATYLDVTMYNGVIYLGSPDVMYHNEPGSKSLCLLAGGNYSYSNYYGDISDALDGRITSSDTIYCSPTYIGGSYTDITKSPSPQGNYVFTPHYVKDGNNDLRGKLTGLYIIYAKGALHGDIVKIGTRSFYLAMMTGSYGFFRTSTVAEYITFLAFEV
;
A
#
# COMPACT_ATOMS: atom_id res chain seq x y z
N MET A 1 -18.18 0.98 4.59
CA MET A 1 -17.80 2.06 5.52
C MET A 1 -16.38 2.49 5.19
N GLY A 2 -16.05 3.78 5.24
CA GLY A 2 -14.68 4.25 5.02
C GLY A 2 -13.80 4.05 6.25
N TYR A 3 -12.49 4.08 6.04
CA TYR A 3 -11.50 3.97 7.11
C TYR A 3 -11.09 5.35 7.60
N LYS A 4 -11.05 5.55 8.91
CA LYS A 4 -10.54 6.79 9.53
C LYS A 4 -9.03 6.67 9.71
N PHE A 5 -8.29 7.57 9.08
CA PHE A 5 -6.84 7.58 9.15
C PHE A 5 -6.38 8.42 10.33
N LEU A 6 -5.48 7.83 11.12
CA LEU A 6 -4.76 8.52 12.18
C LEU A 6 -3.48 9.13 11.61
N SER A 7 -2.96 10.16 12.26
CA SER A 7 -1.71 10.84 11.85
C SER A 7 -0.62 10.64 12.90
N GLY A 8 0.63 10.67 12.46
CA GLY A 8 1.78 10.64 13.34
C GLY A 8 3.03 11.16 12.64
N THR A 9 4.13 11.20 13.38
CA THR A 9 5.45 11.57 12.85
C THR A 9 6.50 10.61 13.39
N CYS A 10 7.57 10.40 12.63
CA CYS A 10 8.73 9.63 13.08
C CYS A 10 10.00 10.12 12.37
N LEU A 11 11.16 9.74 12.92
CA LEU A 11 12.41 9.84 12.16
C LEU A 11 12.41 8.82 11.03
N VAL A 12 13.09 9.15 9.95
CA VAL A 12 13.32 8.24 8.82
C VAL A 12 14.04 6.98 9.28
N SER A 13 14.99 7.11 10.21
CA SER A 13 15.70 5.97 10.82
C SER A 13 14.78 4.96 11.50
N ASN A 14 13.59 5.41 11.92
CA ASN A 14 12.63 4.66 12.74
C ASN A 14 11.35 4.29 11.96
N ILE A 15 11.30 4.58 10.65
CA ILE A 15 10.07 4.43 9.87
C ILE A 15 9.64 2.96 9.74
N TYR A 16 10.60 2.04 9.63
CA TYR A 16 10.34 0.61 9.58
C TYR A 16 9.78 0.11 10.90
N GLU A 17 10.40 0.48 12.02
CA GLU A 17 9.96 0.14 13.36
C GLU A 17 8.59 0.76 13.69
N THR A 18 8.31 1.95 13.16
CA THR A 18 6.99 2.59 13.24
C THR A 18 5.96 1.76 12.48
N PHE A 19 6.26 1.40 11.22
CA PHE A 19 5.37 0.60 10.38
C PHE A 19 5.03 -0.76 11.02
N THR A 20 6.02 -1.48 11.54
CA THR A 20 5.79 -2.77 12.20
C THR A 20 5.14 -2.61 13.58
N GLY A 21 5.44 -1.53 14.31
CA GLY A 21 4.73 -1.15 15.53
C GLY A 21 3.24 -0.93 15.31
N LEU A 22 2.85 -0.32 14.18
CA LEU A 22 1.44 -0.14 13.81
C LEU A 22 0.75 -1.48 13.49
N LEU A 23 1.45 -2.45 12.89
CA LEU A 23 0.94 -3.81 12.70
C LEU A 23 0.67 -4.48 14.05
N ALA A 24 1.63 -4.43 14.98
CA ALA A 24 1.47 -4.99 16.32
C ALA A 24 0.28 -4.36 17.07
N ALA A 25 0.19 -3.03 17.06
CA ALA A 25 -0.91 -2.30 17.69
C ALA A 25 -2.28 -2.67 17.10
N ALA A 26 -2.32 -3.00 15.81
CA ALA A 26 -3.52 -3.48 15.12
C ALA A 26 -3.87 -4.96 15.40
N GLY A 27 -3.06 -5.66 16.18
CA GLY A 27 -3.27 -7.06 16.57
C GLY A 27 -2.65 -8.09 15.64
N TRP A 28 -1.74 -7.69 14.75
CA TRP A 28 -0.86 -8.62 14.05
C TRP A 28 0.23 -9.12 15.01
N GLN A 29 0.70 -10.33 14.79
CA GLN A 29 1.69 -11.00 15.64
C GLN A 29 2.96 -11.27 14.85
N ASN A 30 4.11 -10.87 15.39
CA ASN A 30 5.38 -11.37 14.90
C ASN A 30 5.62 -12.76 15.50
N ILE A 31 5.47 -13.80 14.68
CA ILE A 31 5.58 -15.20 15.06
C ILE A 31 6.96 -15.80 14.77
N SER A 32 7.92 -14.97 14.36
CA SER A 32 9.31 -15.40 14.13
C SER A 32 9.93 -16.00 15.40
N SER A 33 10.55 -17.17 15.28
CA SER A 33 11.25 -17.83 16.39
C SER A 33 12.72 -17.40 16.49
N LYS A 34 13.31 -16.95 15.37
CA LYS A 34 14.68 -16.43 15.34
C LYS A 34 14.82 -15.28 14.33
N PRO A 35 14.49 -14.03 14.71
CA PRO A 35 14.53 -12.89 13.80
C PRO A 35 15.87 -12.66 13.08
N ALA A 36 16.99 -13.11 13.67
CA ALA A 36 18.31 -13.00 13.04
C ALA A 36 18.46 -13.82 11.74
N THR A 37 17.73 -14.93 11.60
CA THR A 37 17.76 -15.80 10.41
C THR A 37 16.43 -15.78 9.66
N ASP A 38 15.34 -15.74 10.42
CA ASP A 38 13.99 -15.87 9.91
C ASP A 38 13.43 -14.49 9.55
N TYR A 39 14.10 -13.40 9.92
CA TYR A 39 13.56 -12.03 9.87
C TYR A 39 12.23 -11.94 10.63
N GLU A 40 11.43 -10.91 10.39
CA GLU A 40 10.14 -10.77 11.06
C GLU A 40 9.06 -11.47 10.26
N VAL A 41 8.36 -12.41 10.89
CA VAL A 41 7.27 -13.14 10.27
C VAL A 41 5.98 -12.66 10.89
N TRP A 42 5.22 -11.87 10.15
CA TRP A 42 3.99 -11.25 10.62
C TRP A 42 2.78 -12.08 10.23
N TYR A 43 1.92 -12.33 11.21
CA TYR A 43 0.71 -13.13 11.09
C TYR A 43 -0.51 -12.37 11.58
N SER A 44 -1.64 -12.55 10.89
CA SER A 44 -2.95 -12.14 11.39
C SER A 44 -4.05 -13.12 11.01
N SER A 45 -5.02 -13.30 11.90
CA SER A 45 -6.24 -14.08 11.65
C SER A 45 -7.36 -13.27 10.97
N GLY A 46 -7.11 -11.99 10.64
CA GLY A 46 -8.15 -11.08 10.16
C GLY A 46 -9.07 -10.58 11.28
N GLY A 47 -9.87 -9.55 11.01
CA GLY A 47 -10.77 -8.96 12.01
C GLY A 47 -11.83 -9.95 12.53
N GLN A 48 -12.24 -10.90 11.68
CA GLN A 48 -13.23 -11.93 11.99
C GLN A 48 -12.60 -13.28 12.41
N GLY A 49 -11.27 -13.38 12.45
CA GLY A 49 -10.59 -14.63 12.82
C GLY A 49 -10.63 -15.75 11.77
N ASN A 50 -11.16 -15.48 10.57
CA ASN A 50 -11.35 -16.46 9.50
C ASN A 50 -10.29 -16.38 8.37
N LYS A 51 -9.26 -15.56 8.55
CA LYS A 51 -8.13 -15.44 7.62
C LYS A 51 -6.89 -16.07 8.23
N ARG A 52 -5.91 -16.32 7.38
CA ARG A 52 -4.53 -16.66 7.78
C ARG A 52 -3.64 -15.81 6.91
N LEU A 53 -3.38 -14.57 7.31
CA LEU A 53 -2.50 -13.67 6.56
C LEU A 53 -1.10 -13.84 7.10
N ILE A 54 -0.15 -14.23 6.26
CA ILE A 54 1.24 -14.37 6.65
C ILE A 54 2.18 -13.69 5.65
N ILE A 55 3.13 -12.93 6.16
CA ILE A 55 4.15 -12.25 5.37
C ILE A 55 5.45 -12.20 6.14
N GLN A 56 6.56 -12.23 5.43
CA GLN A 56 7.84 -11.93 6.03
C GLN A 56 8.30 -10.53 5.65
N LEU A 57 8.78 -9.80 6.65
CA LEU A 57 9.28 -8.43 6.53
C LEU A 57 10.72 -8.33 7.07
N ARG A 58 11.47 -7.37 6.54
CA ARG A 58 12.76 -6.94 7.09
C ARG A 58 12.97 -5.46 6.85
N LYS A 59 13.75 -4.83 7.72
CA LYS A 59 14.34 -3.53 7.44
C LYS A 59 15.25 -3.66 6.23
N ASP A 60 15.06 -2.79 5.24
CA ASP A 60 15.90 -2.72 4.05
C ASP A 60 16.56 -1.33 3.97
N SER A 61 17.50 -1.15 3.04
CA SER A 61 18.22 0.10 2.83
C SER A 61 17.28 1.25 2.44
N ASN A 62 17.66 2.50 2.77
CA ASN A 62 17.08 3.72 2.20
C ASN A 62 15.55 3.84 2.29
N SER A 63 14.98 3.87 3.49
CA SER A 63 13.54 4.08 3.70
C SER A 63 12.67 3.04 2.99
N ASN A 64 13.15 1.80 2.94
CA ASN A 64 12.44 0.68 2.34
C ASN A 64 12.08 -0.37 3.39
N VAL A 65 10.99 -1.07 3.12
CA VAL A 65 10.65 -2.34 3.74
C VAL A 65 10.91 -3.45 2.73
N GLY A 66 11.75 -4.41 3.12
CA GLY A 66 11.92 -5.65 2.40
C GLY A 66 10.79 -6.61 2.78
N TYR A 67 10.22 -7.32 1.81
CA TYR A 67 9.16 -8.28 2.05
C TYR A 67 9.28 -9.52 1.16
N ARG A 68 8.63 -10.59 1.60
CA ARG A 68 8.31 -11.75 0.78
C ARG A 68 7.02 -12.40 1.25
N PHE A 69 6.21 -12.86 0.30
CA PHE A 69 5.09 -13.74 0.61
C PHE A 69 5.62 -15.13 0.93
N ILE A 70 5.07 -15.71 1.98
CA ILE A 70 5.36 -17.09 2.37
C ILE A 70 4.03 -17.82 2.48
N ALA A 71 4.03 -19.11 2.12
CA ALA A 71 2.80 -19.90 2.23
C ALA A 71 2.45 -20.15 3.71
N ASP A 72 3.49 -20.45 4.49
CA ASP A 72 3.36 -20.75 5.90
C ASP A 72 4.70 -20.57 6.64
N TYR A 73 4.62 -20.59 7.96
CA TYR A 73 5.73 -20.56 8.87
C TYR A 73 5.49 -21.49 10.06
N THR A 74 6.45 -22.38 10.31
CA THR A 74 6.46 -23.21 11.52
C THR A 74 7.59 -22.73 12.43
N PRO A 75 7.30 -22.16 13.62
CA PRO A 75 8.32 -21.76 14.57
C PRO A 75 9.25 -22.93 14.92
N GLY A 76 10.54 -22.65 15.05
CA GLY A 76 11.52 -23.62 15.52
C GLY A 76 11.41 -23.87 17.02
N ALA A 77 12.12 -24.90 17.50
CA ALA A 77 12.34 -25.09 18.93
C ALA A 77 13.11 -23.88 19.54
N ALA A 78 13.16 -23.78 20.87
CA ALA A 78 13.84 -22.69 21.56
C ALA A 78 15.29 -22.48 21.03
N GLY A 79 15.60 -21.28 20.54
CA GLY A 79 16.91 -20.93 19.95
C GLY A 79 17.12 -21.35 18.48
N GLY A 80 16.20 -22.15 17.92
CA GLY A 80 16.18 -22.60 16.53
C GLY A 80 15.44 -21.64 15.60
N GLY A 81 15.90 -21.57 14.34
CA GLY A 81 15.15 -20.91 13.27
C GLY A 81 13.91 -21.71 12.89
N GLY A 82 12.86 -21.01 12.46
CA GLY A 82 11.65 -21.64 11.96
C GLY A 82 11.79 -22.15 10.53
N THR A 83 10.82 -22.96 10.13
CA THR A 83 10.69 -23.42 8.75
C THR A 83 9.78 -22.48 7.98
N ILE A 84 10.35 -21.78 7.00
CA ILE A 84 9.61 -20.94 6.06
C ILE A 84 9.21 -21.79 4.86
N GLN A 85 7.92 -21.86 4.57
CA GLN A 85 7.46 -22.46 3.32
C GLN A 85 7.59 -21.47 2.16
N ARG A 86 7.93 -21.97 0.97
CA ARG A 86 8.32 -21.20 -0.23
C ARG A 86 9.64 -20.43 -0.08
N THR A 87 10.72 -21.13 0.25
CA THR A 87 12.07 -20.56 0.36
C THR A 87 12.62 -19.96 -0.95
N THR A 88 12.04 -20.32 -2.10
CA THR A 88 12.43 -19.82 -3.42
C THR A 88 11.86 -18.44 -3.76
N ALA A 89 10.93 -17.91 -2.94
CA ALA A 89 10.44 -16.55 -3.11
C ALA A 89 11.54 -15.54 -2.80
N GLY A 90 12.00 -14.82 -3.82
CA GLY A 90 13.00 -13.77 -3.68
C GLY A 90 12.50 -12.59 -2.85
N TRP A 91 13.43 -11.90 -2.19
CA TRP A 91 13.14 -10.66 -1.48
C TRP A 91 12.75 -9.57 -2.47
N ARG A 92 11.71 -8.83 -2.12
CA ARG A 92 11.26 -7.63 -2.83
C ARG A 92 11.33 -6.44 -1.88
N SER A 93 11.34 -5.23 -2.43
CA SER A 93 11.48 -4.00 -1.65
C SER A 93 10.38 -3.01 -2.01
N CYS A 94 9.73 -2.46 -1.00
CA CYS A 94 8.77 -1.36 -1.14
C CYS A 94 9.31 -0.13 -0.43
N ARG A 95 9.20 1.04 -1.08
CA ARG A 95 9.65 2.30 -0.51
C ARG A 95 8.54 2.93 0.31
N PHE A 96 8.87 3.48 1.47
CA PHE A 96 7.93 4.30 2.23
C PHE A 96 7.67 5.66 1.55
N PHE A 97 8.67 6.17 0.82
CA PHE A 97 8.65 7.37 -0.02
C PHE A 97 9.84 7.28 -0.99
N SER A 98 9.90 8.07 -2.07
CA SER A 98 11.05 8.05 -2.98
C SER A 98 11.67 9.40 -3.27
N ASN A 99 12.93 9.36 -3.70
CA ASN A 99 13.70 10.49 -4.21
C ASN A 99 14.06 10.20 -5.68
N ALA A 100 13.92 11.19 -6.56
CA ALA A 100 14.29 11.15 -7.97
C ALA A 100 15.75 10.75 -8.22
N PHE A 101 16.64 11.09 -7.29
CA PHE A 101 18.09 11.02 -7.49
C PHE A 101 18.82 9.91 -6.73
N ALA A 102 18.09 8.98 -6.11
CA ALA A 102 18.67 7.88 -5.32
C ALA A 102 19.66 8.30 -4.21
N SER A 103 19.77 9.60 -3.91
CA SER A 103 20.52 10.10 -2.76
C SER A 103 19.74 9.76 -1.48
N SER A 104 20.46 9.27 -0.47
CA SER A 104 19.90 8.87 0.81
C SER A 104 19.23 10.08 1.48
N TYR A 105 17.92 10.00 1.68
CA TYR A 105 17.22 10.97 2.52
C TYR A 105 17.79 10.86 3.94
N PRO A 106 18.20 11.98 4.58
CA PRO A 106 18.88 11.92 5.86
C PRO A 106 18.07 11.15 6.90
N GLN A 107 18.71 10.18 7.55
CA GLN A 107 18.03 9.29 8.51
C GLN A 107 17.55 10.05 9.76
N SER A 108 18.15 11.20 10.05
CA SER A 108 17.76 12.13 11.12
C SER A 108 16.58 13.03 10.77
N ASN A 109 16.11 13.04 9.52
CA ASN A 109 14.96 13.86 9.16
C ASN A 109 13.68 13.25 9.71
N GLN A 110 12.73 14.13 10.04
CA GLN A 110 11.38 13.73 10.41
C GLN A 110 10.52 13.57 9.16
N VAL A 111 9.63 12.58 9.17
CA VAL A 111 8.55 12.40 8.19
C VAL A 111 7.21 12.44 8.90
N SER A 112 6.19 12.86 8.17
CA SER A 112 4.80 12.75 8.62
C SER A 112 4.17 11.54 7.97
N TYR A 113 3.29 10.86 8.68
CA TYR A 113 2.55 9.73 8.12
C TYR A 113 1.09 9.76 8.53
N LYS A 114 0.27 9.10 7.71
CA LYS A 114 -1.14 8.84 7.99
C LYS A 114 -1.40 7.36 7.77
N TYR A 115 -2.20 6.75 8.64
CA TYR A 115 -2.42 5.33 8.56
C TYR A 115 -3.81 4.90 9.01
N HIS A 116 -4.24 3.75 8.49
CA HIS A 116 -5.31 2.95 9.05
C HIS A 116 -4.79 1.54 9.27
N ALA A 117 -5.00 0.97 10.45
CA ALA A 117 -4.53 -0.37 10.77
C ALA A 117 -5.59 -1.17 11.54
N ASN A 118 -5.78 -2.42 11.14
CA ASN A 118 -6.58 -3.42 11.85
C ASN A 118 -6.02 -4.82 11.54
N LYS A 119 -6.65 -5.87 12.08
CA LYS A 119 -6.24 -7.25 11.83
C LYS A 119 -6.36 -7.67 10.35
N ASP A 120 -7.08 -6.96 9.51
CA ASP A 120 -7.19 -7.28 8.09
C ASP A 120 -6.11 -6.61 7.23
N ARG A 121 -5.60 -5.44 7.65
CA ARG A 121 -4.66 -4.62 6.87
C ARG A 121 -3.99 -3.50 7.65
N LEU A 122 -2.91 -3.00 7.07
CA LEU A 122 -2.31 -1.70 7.30
C LEU A 122 -2.31 -0.92 5.98
N ILE A 123 -2.83 0.30 6.00
CA ILE A 123 -2.66 1.29 4.95
C ILE A 123 -1.79 2.38 5.55
N PHE A 124 -0.62 2.60 4.99
CA PHE A 124 0.39 3.51 5.51
C PHE A 124 0.82 4.48 4.42
N TYR A 125 0.51 5.75 4.60
CA TYR A 125 0.90 6.82 3.71
C TYR A 125 1.95 7.68 4.40
N CYS A 126 3.05 7.98 3.71
CA CYS A 126 4.18 8.72 4.24
C CYS A 126 4.51 9.93 3.38
N GLU A 127 4.72 11.04 4.06
CA GLU A 127 5.10 12.34 3.51
C GLU A 127 6.54 12.64 3.88
N ALA A 128 7.38 12.77 2.86
CA ALA A 128 8.70 13.32 3.06
C ALA A 128 8.55 14.80 3.41
N THR A 129 9.11 15.23 4.55
CA THR A 129 9.05 16.64 4.95
C THR A 129 9.85 17.45 3.94
N TYR A 130 9.13 18.34 3.27
CA TYR A 130 9.47 19.10 2.07
C TYR A 130 10.80 19.85 2.20
N LEU A 131 11.82 19.47 1.39
CA LEU A 131 12.96 20.35 1.07
C LEU A 131 13.46 20.23 -0.39
N ASP A 132 12.88 19.35 -1.22
CA ASP A 132 13.31 19.23 -2.61
C ASP A 132 12.19 18.73 -3.54
N VAL A 133 12.13 19.27 -4.76
CA VAL A 133 11.15 18.95 -5.84
C VAL A 133 11.25 17.51 -6.36
N THR A 134 12.16 16.75 -5.76
CA THR A 134 12.61 15.42 -6.17
C THR A 134 12.04 14.33 -5.26
N MET A 135 11.33 14.71 -4.20
CA MET A 135 10.73 13.79 -3.23
C MET A 135 9.28 13.48 -3.57
N TYR A 136 8.94 12.19 -3.50
CA TYR A 136 7.63 11.63 -3.81
C TYR A 136 7.07 10.93 -2.58
N ASN A 137 5.86 11.33 -2.18
CA ASN A 137 5.12 10.66 -1.11
C ASN A 137 4.85 9.20 -1.47
N GLY A 138 4.85 8.31 -0.49
CA GLY A 138 4.60 6.90 -0.70
C GLY A 138 3.35 6.42 0.01
N VAL A 139 2.69 5.41 -0.57
CA VAL A 139 1.59 4.68 0.06
C VAL A 139 1.90 3.21 0.02
N ILE A 140 1.72 2.53 1.15
CA ILE A 140 1.82 1.08 1.30
C ILE A 140 0.46 0.57 1.77
N TYR A 141 -0.15 -0.29 0.99
CA TYR A 141 -1.28 -1.13 1.42
C TYR A 141 -0.72 -2.52 1.70
N LEU A 142 -0.86 -3.03 2.91
CA LEU A 142 -0.51 -4.39 3.29
C LEU A 142 -1.73 -5.05 3.94
N GLY A 143 -2.33 -6.05 3.31
CA GLY A 143 -3.48 -6.74 3.91
C GLY A 143 -4.40 -7.36 2.88
N SER A 144 -5.57 -7.80 3.35
CA SER A 144 -6.60 -8.36 2.48
C SER A 144 -7.58 -7.27 2.03
N PRO A 145 -8.02 -7.23 0.75
CA PRO A 145 -9.10 -6.36 0.30
C PRO A 145 -10.41 -6.55 1.10
N ASP A 146 -11.31 -5.56 1.08
CA ASP A 146 -12.62 -5.68 1.76
C ASP A 146 -13.56 -6.62 1.05
N VAL A 147 -13.58 -6.48 -0.26
CA VAL A 147 -14.40 -7.28 -1.16
C VAL A 147 -13.44 -8.07 -2.01
N MET A 148 -13.56 -9.38 -1.91
CA MET A 148 -12.91 -10.31 -2.82
C MET A 148 -13.95 -10.76 -3.84
N TYR A 149 -13.61 -10.77 -5.12
CA TYR A 149 -14.52 -11.29 -6.16
C TYR A 149 -14.26 -12.76 -6.48
N HIS A 150 -13.20 -13.33 -5.91
CA HIS A 150 -12.87 -14.74 -5.97
C HIS A 150 -12.65 -15.30 -4.57
N ASN A 151 -12.94 -16.59 -4.40
CA ASN A 151 -12.68 -17.27 -3.14
C ASN A 151 -11.18 -17.55 -2.98
N GLU A 152 -10.52 -16.85 -2.06
CA GLU A 152 -9.08 -16.96 -1.81
C GLU A 152 -8.82 -17.34 -0.34
N PRO A 153 -8.74 -18.65 -0.01
CA PRO A 153 -8.53 -19.09 1.37
C PRO A 153 -7.13 -18.74 1.89
N GLY A 154 -7.04 -18.46 3.19
CA GLY A 154 -5.78 -18.22 3.90
C GLY A 154 -5.02 -16.98 3.39
N SER A 155 -3.70 -17.11 3.21
CA SER A 155 -2.82 -16.00 2.82
C SER A 155 -3.05 -15.53 1.40
N LYS A 156 -3.83 -16.25 0.59
CA LYS A 156 -4.06 -15.91 -0.83
C LYS A 156 -4.72 -14.54 -0.99
N SER A 157 -5.56 -14.16 -0.01
CA SER A 157 -6.19 -12.85 0.04
C SER A 157 -5.24 -11.70 0.37
N LEU A 158 -3.98 -11.97 0.75
CA LEU A 158 -3.03 -10.93 1.13
C LEU A 158 -2.46 -10.24 -0.11
N CYS A 159 -2.53 -8.91 -0.12
CA CYS A 159 -1.86 -8.07 -1.09
C CYS A 159 -0.93 -7.06 -0.42
N LEU A 160 0.16 -6.72 -1.09
CA LEU A 160 1.05 -5.63 -0.76
C LEU A 160 1.15 -4.71 -1.98
N LEU A 161 0.70 -3.47 -1.86
CA LEU A 161 0.77 -2.46 -2.92
C LEU A 161 1.63 -1.30 -2.44
N ALA A 162 2.58 -0.86 -3.25
CA ALA A 162 3.37 0.33 -2.96
C ALA A 162 3.34 1.35 -4.10
N GLY A 163 3.05 2.62 -3.78
CA GLY A 163 3.13 3.76 -4.69
C GLY A 163 4.32 4.67 -4.37
N GLY A 164 4.91 5.28 -5.40
CA GLY A 164 5.87 6.39 -5.30
C GLY A 164 7.31 6.04 -5.71
N ASN A 165 7.59 5.75 -6.99
CA ASN A 165 8.96 5.49 -7.48
C ASN A 165 9.24 6.27 -8.79
N TYR A 166 10.34 7.03 -8.86
CA TYR A 166 10.65 7.91 -10.00
C TYR A 166 11.35 7.22 -11.18
N SER A 167 12.18 6.19 -10.95
CA SER A 167 13.22 5.86 -11.95
C SER A 167 13.14 4.45 -12.54
N TYR A 168 12.21 3.61 -12.11
CA TYR A 168 12.05 2.27 -12.66
C TYR A 168 10.57 1.99 -12.88
N SER A 169 10.25 1.54 -14.09
CA SER A 169 8.93 1.24 -14.67
C SER A 169 8.05 0.25 -13.90
N ASN A 170 8.42 -0.15 -12.69
CA ASN A 170 7.80 -1.27 -12.00
C ASN A 170 7.22 -0.77 -10.67
N TYR A 171 5.93 -0.42 -10.73
CA TYR A 171 5.07 -0.36 -9.56
C TYR A 171 4.84 -1.79 -9.10
N TYR A 172 5.13 -2.07 -7.85
CA TYR A 172 4.96 -3.41 -7.28
C TYR A 172 3.67 -3.41 -6.46
N GLY A 173 2.59 -3.82 -7.11
CA GLY A 173 1.56 -4.58 -6.41
C GLY A 173 2.03 -6.02 -6.41
N ASP A 174 1.90 -6.70 -5.29
CA ASP A 174 2.08 -8.14 -5.20
C ASP A 174 0.91 -8.72 -4.43
N ILE A 175 0.41 -9.86 -4.90
CA ILE A 175 -0.65 -10.62 -4.28
C ILE A 175 -0.04 -11.96 -3.97
N SER A 176 -0.30 -12.44 -2.78
CA SER A 176 0.19 -13.72 -2.30
C SER A 176 -0.16 -14.84 -3.29
N ASP A 177 0.87 -15.56 -3.72
CA ASP A 177 0.81 -16.58 -4.78
C ASP A 177 -0.23 -17.67 -4.48
N ALA A 178 -1.06 -17.98 -5.49
CA ALA A 178 -1.99 -19.09 -5.47
C ALA A 178 -1.22 -20.42 -5.29
N LEU A 179 -1.82 -21.41 -4.65
CA LEU A 179 -1.17 -22.72 -4.38
C LEU A 179 -0.92 -23.55 -5.64
N ASP A 180 -1.30 -23.08 -6.82
CA ASP A 180 -1.27 -23.83 -8.08
C ASP A 180 -0.17 -23.41 -9.06
N GLY A 181 0.80 -22.59 -8.62
CA GLY A 181 1.97 -22.25 -9.43
C GLY A 181 1.67 -21.34 -10.62
N ARG A 182 0.55 -20.61 -10.58
CA ARG A 182 0.12 -19.69 -11.66
C ARG A 182 0.73 -18.30 -11.59
N ILE A 183 1.59 -18.02 -10.62
CA ILE A 183 2.43 -16.81 -10.61
C ILE A 183 3.89 -17.23 -10.63
N THR A 184 4.52 -17.12 -11.80
CA THR A 184 5.97 -17.19 -11.88
C THR A 184 6.56 -15.94 -11.22
N SER A 185 7.82 -16.00 -10.78
CA SER A 185 8.55 -14.89 -10.14
C SER A 185 8.59 -13.56 -10.92
N SER A 186 7.99 -13.53 -12.11
CA SER A 186 7.93 -12.45 -13.09
C SER A 186 6.58 -11.74 -13.21
N ASP A 187 5.47 -12.25 -12.64
CA ASP A 187 4.17 -11.64 -12.94
C ASP A 187 4.05 -10.30 -12.24
N THR A 188 4.15 -9.26 -13.05
CA THR A 188 4.02 -7.86 -12.67
C THR A 188 2.54 -7.62 -12.46
N ILE A 189 2.13 -7.25 -11.25
CA ILE A 189 0.72 -6.94 -11.02
C ILE A 189 0.40 -5.59 -11.63
N TYR A 190 -0.48 -5.63 -12.63
CA TYR A 190 -1.14 -4.43 -13.12
C TYR A 190 -2.26 -4.05 -12.18
N CYS A 191 -1.92 -3.24 -11.17
CA CYS A 191 -2.93 -2.46 -10.48
C CYS A 191 -3.54 -1.48 -11.49
N SER A 192 -4.70 -1.84 -12.03
CA SER A 192 -5.48 -0.87 -12.77
C SER A 192 -6.12 0.04 -11.72
N PRO A 193 -5.85 1.36 -11.70
CA PRO A 193 -6.92 2.26 -11.28
C PRO A 193 -8.13 1.84 -12.11
N THR A 194 -9.35 1.79 -11.54
CA THR A 194 -10.57 1.50 -12.31
C THR A 194 -10.42 2.22 -13.64
N TYR A 195 -10.22 1.46 -14.73
CA TYR A 195 -9.78 2.04 -15.99
C TYR A 195 -10.98 2.83 -16.47
N ILE A 196 -11.05 4.11 -16.14
CA ILE A 196 -11.93 5.07 -16.81
C ILE A 196 -11.25 5.35 -18.15
N GLY A 197 -11.07 4.28 -18.94
CA GLY A 197 -10.57 4.32 -20.31
C GLY A 197 -11.68 4.15 -21.31
N GLY A 198 -12.93 4.36 -20.89
CA GLY A 198 -13.94 4.92 -21.77
C GLY A 198 -13.97 6.42 -21.48
N SER A 199 -13.23 7.18 -22.27
CA SER A 199 -13.42 8.61 -22.51
C SER A 199 -13.64 9.51 -21.27
N TYR A 200 -12.65 10.35 -20.98
CA TYR A 200 -12.75 11.53 -20.09
C TYR A 200 -13.93 12.49 -20.43
N THR A 201 -14.71 12.20 -21.47
CA THR A 201 -15.81 13.00 -22.01
C THR A 201 -17.16 12.73 -21.35
N ASP A 202 -17.34 11.60 -20.63
CA ASP A 202 -18.67 11.19 -20.14
C ASP A 202 -18.88 11.24 -18.62
N ILE A 203 -18.00 11.91 -17.87
CA ILE A 203 -18.35 12.36 -16.52
C ILE A 203 -19.22 13.62 -16.65
N THR A 204 -20.43 13.47 -17.18
CA THR A 204 -21.34 14.59 -17.45
C THR A 204 -21.98 15.15 -16.17
N LYS A 205 -21.90 14.44 -15.03
CA LYS A 205 -22.24 14.97 -13.70
C LYS A 205 -21.36 14.39 -12.59
N SER A 206 -20.83 15.29 -11.76
CA SER A 206 -20.04 15.00 -10.57
C SER A 206 -20.91 14.38 -9.45
N PRO A 207 -20.36 13.49 -8.62
CA PRO A 207 -21.04 12.98 -7.42
C PRO A 207 -21.05 13.97 -6.24
N SER A 208 -20.37 15.13 -6.31
CA SER A 208 -20.51 16.18 -5.29
C SER A 208 -21.55 17.23 -5.69
N PRO A 209 -22.30 17.82 -4.73
CA PRO A 209 -23.31 18.83 -5.02
C PRO A 209 -22.80 20.05 -5.80
N GLN A 210 -21.49 20.32 -5.76
CA GLN A 210 -20.86 21.46 -6.44
C GLN A 210 -20.15 21.11 -7.76
N GLY A 211 -20.10 19.85 -8.21
CA GLY A 211 -19.46 19.54 -9.50
C GLY A 211 -17.96 19.22 -9.45
N ASN A 212 -17.30 19.36 -8.31
CA ASN A 212 -15.84 19.53 -8.27
C ASN A 212 -15.00 18.24 -8.13
N TYR A 213 -15.61 17.12 -7.69
CA TYR A 213 -14.84 15.92 -7.30
C TYR A 213 -15.51 14.63 -7.72
N VAL A 214 -14.75 13.68 -8.27
CA VAL A 214 -15.20 12.31 -8.55
C VAL A 214 -14.38 11.34 -7.72
N PHE A 215 -15.03 10.64 -6.79
CA PHE A 215 -14.38 9.63 -5.94
C PHE A 215 -14.55 8.25 -6.56
N THR A 216 -13.45 7.68 -7.02
CA THR A 216 -13.44 6.34 -7.61
C THR A 216 -12.81 5.35 -6.64
N PRO A 217 -13.47 4.22 -6.32
CA PRO A 217 -12.84 3.17 -5.51
C PRO A 217 -11.63 2.57 -6.23
N HIS A 218 -10.70 2.05 -5.45
CA HIS A 218 -9.55 1.35 -5.99
C HIS A 218 -9.80 -0.16 -6.08
N TYR A 219 -9.44 -0.77 -7.20
CA TYR A 219 -9.47 -2.22 -7.38
C TYR A 219 -8.07 -2.77 -7.61
N VAL A 220 -7.86 -4.03 -7.26
CA VAL A 220 -6.63 -4.76 -7.57
C VAL A 220 -7.00 -5.90 -8.48
N LYS A 221 -6.22 -6.07 -9.55
CA LYS A 221 -6.28 -7.23 -10.45
C LYS A 221 -4.87 -7.76 -10.64
N ASP A 222 -4.78 -9.04 -10.93
CA ASP A 222 -3.55 -9.65 -11.43
C ASP A 222 -3.60 -9.67 -12.96
N GLY A 223 -2.46 -9.66 -13.65
CA GLY A 223 -2.39 -9.61 -15.11
C GLY A 223 -3.02 -10.83 -15.80
N ASN A 224 -3.06 -11.97 -15.11
CA ASN A 224 -3.53 -13.26 -15.63
C ASN A 224 -4.88 -13.71 -15.03
N ASN A 225 -5.42 -12.98 -14.05
CA ASN A 225 -6.63 -13.37 -13.32
C ASN A 225 -7.61 -12.19 -13.27
N ASP A 226 -8.91 -12.51 -13.30
CA ASP A 226 -10.01 -11.57 -13.12
C ASP A 226 -9.80 -10.60 -11.94
N LEU A 227 -10.63 -9.54 -11.89
CA LEU A 227 -10.54 -8.49 -10.87
C LEU A 227 -10.59 -9.10 -9.46
N ARG A 228 -9.52 -8.98 -8.68
CA ARG A 228 -9.33 -9.75 -7.44
C ARG A 228 -10.07 -9.17 -6.24
N GLY A 229 -10.16 -7.84 -6.14
CA GLY A 229 -10.85 -7.22 -5.02
C GLY A 229 -10.93 -5.70 -5.06
N LYS A 230 -11.73 -5.17 -4.15
CA LYS A 230 -11.90 -3.73 -3.90
C LYS A 230 -11.17 -3.32 -2.63
N LEU A 231 -10.33 -2.29 -2.73
CA LEU A 231 -9.68 -1.65 -1.60
C LEU A 231 -10.58 -0.52 -1.10
N THR A 232 -11.12 -0.64 0.11
CA THR A 232 -11.86 0.44 0.75
C THR A 232 -10.91 1.40 1.46
N GLY A 233 -11.32 2.66 1.59
CA GLY A 233 -10.57 3.71 2.27
C GLY A 233 -9.49 4.37 1.44
N LEU A 234 -9.18 3.83 0.25
CA LEU A 234 -8.37 4.49 -0.77
C LEU A 234 -9.26 4.86 -1.95
N TYR A 235 -9.33 6.16 -2.25
CA TYR A 235 -10.07 6.69 -3.38
C TYR A 235 -9.13 7.42 -4.33
N ILE A 236 -9.40 7.28 -5.62
CA ILE A 236 -8.81 8.13 -6.65
C ILE A 236 -9.76 9.31 -6.84
N ILE A 237 -9.24 10.52 -6.72
CA ILE A 237 -9.99 11.74 -6.96
C ILE A 237 -9.40 12.50 -8.14
N TYR A 238 -10.28 12.89 -9.06
CA TYR A 238 -10.00 13.94 -10.03
C TYR A 238 -10.56 15.25 -9.50
N ALA A 239 -9.68 16.22 -9.28
CA ALA A 239 -10.05 17.50 -8.69
C ALA A 239 -9.42 18.67 -9.45
N LYS A 240 -10.23 19.70 -9.73
CA LYS A 240 -9.76 20.97 -10.29
C LYS A 240 -9.44 21.96 -9.19
N GLY A 241 -8.24 22.55 -9.24
CA GLY A 241 -7.78 23.55 -8.29
C GLY A 241 -7.49 23.04 -6.87
N ALA A 242 -7.53 21.73 -6.65
CA ALA A 242 -7.15 21.13 -5.38
C ALA A 242 -5.62 21.05 -5.24
N LEU A 243 -5.15 21.11 -4.00
CA LEU A 243 -3.75 21.01 -3.61
C LEU A 243 -3.52 19.79 -2.71
N HIS A 244 -2.27 19.37 -2.65
CA HIS A 244 -1.84 18.41 -1.65
C HIS A 244 -2.11 18.96 -0.24
N GLY A 245 -2.73 18.16 0.63
CA GLY A 245 -3.04 18.55 2.00
C GLY A 245 -4.46 19.08 2.18
N ASP A 246 -5.18 19.37 1.09
CA ASP A 246 -6.56 19.84 1.15
C ASP A 246 -7.48 18.81 1.83
N ILE A 247 -8.51 19.31 2.51
CA ILE A 247 -9.59 18.52 3.07
C ILE A 247 -10.86 18.72 2.25
N VAL A 248 -11.31 17.67 1.55
CA VAL A 248 -12.57 17.65 0.83
C VAL A 248 -13.66 17.06 1.72
N LYS A 249 -14.82 17.72 1.79
CA LYS A 249 -15.98 17.24 2.56
C LYS A 249 -17.06 16.68 1.64
N ILE A 250 -17.56 15.49 1.94
CA ILE A 250 -18.75 14.90 1.31
C ILE A 250 -19.74 14.52 2.41
N GLY A 251 -20.84 15.25 2.51
CA GLY A 251 -21.78 15.10 3.62
C GLY A 251 -21.08 15.32 4.96
N THR A 252 -21.10 14.31 5.84
CA THR A 252 -20.46 14.35 7.16
C THR A 252 -19.02 13.84 7.19
N ARG A 253 -18.46 13.44 6.04
CA ARG A 253 -17.14 12.81 5.94
C ARG A 253 -16.12 13.79 5.39
N SER A 254 -14.90 13.76 5.93
CA SER A 254 -13.76 14.57 5.50
C SER A 254 -12.69 13.68 4.90
N PHE A 255 -12.09 14.11 3.80
CA PHE A 255 -11.09 13.35 3.07
C PHE A 255 -9.84 14.20 2.86
N TYR A 256 -8.69 13.69 3.27
CA TYR A 256 -7.40 14.30 3.01
C TYR A 256 -6.92 13.97 1.60
N LEU A 257 -6.44 14.98 0.87
CA LEU A 257 -5.91 14.84 -0.48
C LEU A 257 -4.40 14.66 -0.48
N ALA A 258 -3.95 13.43 -0.70
CA ALA A 258 -2.56 13.09 -0.92
C ALA A 258 -2.23 13.18 -2.41
N MET A 259 -1.36 14.14 -2.78
CA MET A 259 -0.84 14.19 -4.14
C MET A 259 0.20 13.09 -4.31
N MET A 260 0.01 12.27 -5.32
CA MET A 260 0.95 11.22 -5.69
C MET A 260 1.74 11.72 -6.89
N THR A 261 2.94 12.23 -6.63
CA THR A 261 3.85 12.69 -7.68
C THR A 261 4.57 11.49 -8.30
N GLY A 262 4.67 11.43 -9.63
CA GLY A 262 5.37 10.38 -10.37
C GLY A 262 5.27 10.58 -11.90
N SER A 263 6.37 10.42 -12.62
CA SER A 263 6.46 10.75 -14.06
C SER A 263 5.78 9.74 -14.98
N TYR A 264 5.50 8.52 -14.51
CA TYR A 264 4.89 7.46 -15.32
C TYR A 264 4.00 6.55 -14.48
N GLY A 265 2.67 6.76 -14.47
CA GLY A 265 1.68 5.68 -14.30
C GLY A 265 1.40 5.11 -12.90
N PHE A 266 0.39 5.67 -12.23
CA PHE A 266 -0.59 5.02 -11.33
C PHE A 266 -1.65 6.09 -11.02
N PHE A 267 -1.14 7.31 -10.84
CA PHE A 267 -1.84 8.59 -10.80
C PHE A 267 -1.21 9.47 -11.89
N ARG A 268 -1.60 9.32 -13.16
CA ARG A 268 -1.16 10.32 -14.15
C ARG A 268 -1.79 11.66 -13.74
N THR A 269 -0.96 12.66 -13.51
CA THR A 269 -1.35 14.03 -13.81
C THR A 269 -1.30 14.14 -15.33
N SER A 270 -2.46 14.07 -15.99
CA SER A 270 -2.48 14.45 -17.40
C SER A 270 -2.14 15.94 -17.44
N THR A 271 -1.12 16.31 -18.20
CA THR A 271 -0.80 17.71 -18.57
C THR A 271 -1.90 18.39 -19.38
N VAL A 272 -3.02 17.72 -19.65
CA VAL A 272 -4.24 18.36 -20.12
C VAL A 272 -4.84 19.10 -18.93
N ALA A 273 -4.55 20.40 -18.90
CA ALA A 273 -4.89 21.37 -17.90
C ALA A 273 -6.32 21.18 -17.37
N GLU A 274 -6.41 20.97 -16.05
CA GLU A 274 -7.46 21.41 -15.11
C GLU A 274 -7.65 20.42 -13.95
N TYR A 275 -7.40 19.11 -14.13
CA TYR A 275 -7.66 18.10 -13.10
C TYR A 275 -6.38 17.35 -12.66
N ILE A 276 -6.11 17.35 -11.35
CA ILE A 276 -5.01 16.61 -10.72
C ILE A 276 -5.59 15.34 -10.07
N THR A 277 -4.85 14.23 -10.15
CA THR A 277 -5.23 12.96 -9.53
C THR A 277 -4.67 12.89 -8.10
N PHE A 278 -5.54 12.69 -7.12
CA PHE A 278 -5.18 12.53 -5.71
C PHE A 278 -5.54 11.13 -5.21
N LEU A 279 -4.75 10.63 -4.27
CA LEU A 279 -5.21 9.61 -3.33
C LEU A 279 -5.97 10.33 -2.22
N ALA A 280 -7.15 9.81 -1.88
CA ALA A 280 -7.92 10.32 -0.76
C ALA A 280 -8.26 9.23 0.24
N PHE A 281 -8.16 9.63 1.50
CA PHE A 281 -8.50 8.80 2.64
C PHE A 281 -9.22 9.65 3.68
N GLU A 282 -10.16 9.02 4.40
CA GLU A 282 -11.02 9.72 5.33
C GLU A 282 -10.27 10.02 6.64
N VAL A 283 -10.42 11.26 7.12
CA VAL A 283 -9.77 11.80 8.34
C VAL A 283 -10.79 12.32 9.33
#